data_AF-A0A9D8XZN4-F1
#
_entry.id   AF-A0A9D8XZN4-F1
#
_cell.length_a   1.000
_cell.length_b   1.000
_cell.length_c   1.000
_cell.angle_alpha   90.00
_cell.angle_beta   90.00
_cell.angle_gamma   90.00
#
_symmetry.space_group_name_H-M   'P 1'
#
loop_
_entity.id
_entity.type
_entity.pdbx_description
1 polymer ?
#
loop_
_entity_poly.entity_id
_entity_poly.type
_entity_poly.pdbx_seq_one_letter_code
_entity_poly.pdbx_strand_id
1 'polypeptide(L)'
;MAGALSLGAGFMPEAWADEPRQYTSGDIPFLVGSAQIKDLKANVYRFDAAMILMANTDNRDDFLINRDELWRSREELSYIVKVLEDNASSPYATEAFEIANQVRELLLKCEDYANNQNEIVAKYNNYKDGPAVMSGVFKNIRETEHLVSKKNFSPEEEVRYVQITSARGAYETAIEDLFASRSSSEMTEVVDRVQKTHDEYMRLINDNVEEFPELKQAFDEANLVFKKMFANKGYGSEMYSYLQLKEVQDGIDSYFHTAVRDLVKAIDKVEIKIKARLG
;
A
#
# COMPACT_ATOMS: atom_id res chain seq x y z
N MET A 1 -76.40 -26.23 -51.37
CA MET A 1 -75.54 -25.25 -52.08
C MET A 1 -74.86 -24.44 -51.00
N ALA A 2 -73.59 -24.70 -50.65
CA ALA A 2 -72.37 -24.51 -51.45
C ALA A 2 -72.08 -23.02 -51.72
N GLY A 3 -70.88 -22.58 -51.29
CA GLY A 3 -70.27 -21.26 -51.50
C GLY A 3 -69.53 -20.80 -50.23
N ALA A 4 -68.34 -21.32 -49.89
CA ALA A 4 -66.99 -20.99 -50.43
C ALA A 4 -66.55 -19.55 -50.04
N LEU A 5 -65.68 -19.39 -49.03
CA LEU A 5 -64.20 -19.31 -49.06
C LEU A 5 -63.64 -17.87 -49.15
N SER A 6 -62.97 -17.42 -48.08
CA SER A 6 -61.64 -16.77 -47.98
C SER A 6 -61.53 -16.17 -46.55
N LEU A 7 -60.44 -16.13 -45.78
CA LEU A 7 -58.98 -16.06 -45.95
C LEU A 7 -58.37 -16.92 -44.80
N GLY A 8 -57.22 -17.59 -44.89
CA GLY A 8 -55.94 -17.06 -45.35
C GLY A 8 -55.19 -16.39 -44.20
N ALA A 9 -54.62 -17.16 -43.27
CA ALA A 9 -53.45 -16.77 -42.47
C ALA A 9 -52.85 -18.02 -41.83
N GLY A 10 -51.66 -18.40 -42.29
CA GLY A 10 -50.89 -19.47 -41.68
C GLY A 10 -50.41 -19.06 -40.29
N PHE A 11 -50.50 -19.98 -39.35
CA PHE A 11 -49.60 -20.01 -38.22
C PHE A 11 -48.81 -21.31 -38.32
N MET A 12 -47.51 -21.16 -38.63
CA MET A 12 -46.53 -22.18 -38.30
C MET A 12 -46.56 -22.37 -36.78
N PRO A 13 -46.42 -23.60 -36.26
CA PRO A 13 -46.18 -23.78 -34.84
C PRO A 13 -44.80 -23.17 -34.54
N GLU A 14 -44.78 -22.22 -33.60
CA GLU A 14 -43.56 -21.78 -32.93
C GLU A 14 -42.84 -23.02 -32.40
N ALA A 15 -41.76 -23.40 -33.08
CA ALA A 15 -40.60 -23.96 -32.39
C ALA A 15 -40.16 -22.94 -31.32
N TRP A 16 -39.34 -23.37 -30.36
CA TRP A 16 -38.75 -22.52 -29.31
C TRP A 16 -39.64 -22.28 -28.08
N ALA A 17 -40.17 -23.35 -27.50
CA ALA A 17 -40.27 -23.42 -26.04
C ALA A 17 -39.12 -24.34 -25.57
N ASP A 18 -38.04 -23.74 -25.05
CA ASP A 18 -37.00 -24.50 -24.37
C ASP A 18 -37.64 -25.29 -23.23
N GLU A 19 -37.71 -26.62 -23.36
CA GLU A 19 -38.15 -27.47 -22.27
C GLU A 19 -37.17 -27.33 -21.09
N PRO A 20 -37.65 -27.13 -19.84
CA PRO A 20 -36.77 -27.03 -18.69
C PRO A 20 -35.97 -28.32 -18.55
N ARG A 21 -34.64 -28.19 -18.62
CA ARG A 21 -33.72 -29.33 -18.56
C ARG A 21 -33.93 -30.12 -17.27
N GLN A 22 -34.25 -31.40 -17.39
CA GLN A 22 -34.39 -32.29 -16.24
C GLN A 22 -33.00 -32.75 -15.75
N TYR A 23 -32.67 -32.42 -14.51
CA TYR A 23 -31.44 -32.84 -13.84
C TYR A 23 -31.64 -34.18 -13.12
N THR A 24 -30.62 -35.03 -13.16
CA THR A 24 -30.58 -36.35 -12.50
C THR A 24 -29.66 -36.32 -11.29
N SER A 25 -29.69 -37.37 -10.45
CA SER A 25 -28.74 -37.52 -9.34
C SER A 25 -27.28 -37.59 -9.80
N GLY A 26 -27.03 -38.01 -11.05
CA GLY A 26 -25.69 -38.00 -11.66
C GLY A 26 -25.16 -36.59 -11.96
N ASP A 27 -26.03 -35.58 -12.01
CA ASP A 27 -25.66 -34.18 -12.26
C ASP A 27 -25.30 -33.41 -10.98
N ILE A 28 -25.57 -33.98 -9.79
CA ILE A 28 -25.30 -33.35 -8.50
C ILE A 28 -23.83 -32.89 -8.37
N PRO A 29 -22.80 -33.72 -8.67
CA PRO A 29 -21.41 -33.28 -8.60
C PRO A 29 -21.13 -32.07 -9.50
N PHE A 30 -21.65 -32.08 -10.73
CA PHE A 30 -21.52 -30.97 -11.66
C PHE A 30 -22.20 -29.69 -11.14
N LEU A 31 -23.42 -29.79 -10.60
CA LEU A 31 -24.16 -28.65 -10.04
C LEU A 31 -23.45 -28.04 -8.83
N VAL A 32 -22.90 -28.88 -7.94
CA VAL A 32 -22.10 -28.42 -6.79
C VAL A 32 -20.84 -27.69 -7.26
N GLY A 33 -20.09 -28.27 -8.20
CA GLY A 33 -18.89 -27.61 -8.75
C GLY A 33 -19.20 -26.28 -9.44
N SER A 34 -20.34 -26.22 -10.15
CA SER A 34 -20.80 -25.02 -10.85
C SER A 34 -21.18 -23.88 -9.88
N ALA A 35 -21.86 -24.21 -8.77
CA ALA A 35 -22.18 -23.24 -7.74
C ALA A 35 -20.91 -22.66 -7.10
N GLN A 36 -19.92 -23.50 -6.81
CA GLN A 36 -18.66 -23.06 -6.21
C GLN A 36 -17.83 -22.17 -7.13
N ILE A 37 -17.80 -22.44 -8.44
CA ILE A 37 -17.11 -21.59 -9.42
C ILE A 37 -17.78 -20.20 -9.51
N LYS A 38 -19.11 -20.15 -9.43
CA LYS A 38 -19.86 -18.89 -9.42
C LYS A 38 -19.56 -18.06 -8.17
N ASP A 39 -19.48 -18.71 -7.01
CA ASP A 39 -19.17 -18.03 -5.75
C ASP A 39 -17.69 -17.65 -5.65
N LEU A 40 -16.79 -18.39 -6.31
CA LEU A 40 -15.35 -18.14 -6.29
C LEU A 40 -15.01 -16.72 -6.77
N LYS A 41 -15.65 -16.24 -7.83
CA LYS A 41 -15.39 -14.89 -8.35
C LYS A 41 -15.62 -13.80 -7.29
N ALA A 42 -16.73 -13.89 -6.57
CA ALA A 42 -17.06 -12.94 -5.49
C ALA A 42 -16.04 -13.00 -4.35
N ASN A 43 -15.62 -14.23 -3.97
CA ASN A 43 -14.62 -14.43 -2.92
C ASN A 43 -13.23 -13.91 -3.32
N VAL A 44 -12.84 -14.08 -4.58
CA VAL A 44 -11.59 -13.52 -5.12
C VAL A 44 -11.61 -11.98 -5.06
N TYR A 45 -12.72 -11.34 -5.40
CA TYR A 45 -12.83 -9.88 -5.27
C TYR A 45 -12.81 -9.41 -3.82
N ARG A 46 -13.41 -10.17 -2.90
CA ARG A 46 -13.37 -9.84 -1.47
C ARG A 46 -11.93 -9.93 -0.92
N PHE A 47 -11.19 -10.96 -1.34
CA PHE A 47 -9.77 -11.10 -1.01
C PHE A 47 -8.93 -9.94 -1.57
N ASP A 48 -9.14 -9.55 -2.83
CA ASP A 48 -8.48 -8.40 -3.45
C ASP A 48 -8.80 -7.08 -2.72
N ALA A 49 -10.07 -6.86 -2.39
CA ALA A 49 -10.50 -5.69 -1.62
C ALA A 49 -9.83 -5.65 -0.24
N ALA A 50 -9.71 -6.78 0.46
CA ALA A 50 -9.04 -6.84 1.76
C ALA A 50 -7.54 -6.47 1.65
N MET A 51 -6.83 -6.95 0.62
CA MET A 51 -5.44 -6.55 0.36
C MET A 51 -5.32 -5.06 0.08
N ILE A 52 -6.20 -4.50 -0.78
CA ILE A 52 -6.21 -3.06 -1.10
C ILE A 52 -6.46 -2.22 0.15
N LEU A 53 -7.38 -2.63 1.03
CA LEU A 53 -7.65 -1.93 2.28
C LEU A 53 -6.41 -1.93 3.18
N MET A 54 -5.73 -3.06 3.31
CA MET A 54 -4.48 -3.15 4.07
C MET A 54 -3.39 -2.22 3.52
N ALA A 55 -3.19 -2.18 2.20
CA ALA A 55 -2.15 -1.36 1.57
C ALA A 55 -2.30 0.14 1.82
N ASN A 56 -3.55 0.58 1.96
CA ASN A 56 -3.92 1.97 2.16
C ASN A 56 -4.05 2.37 3.64
N THR A 57 -3.59 1.50 4.55
CA THR A 57 -3.64 1.78 5.98
C THR A 57 -2.29 2.29 6.50
N ASP A 58 -2.31 3.37 7.29
CA ASP A 58 -1.14 3.99 7.92
C ASP A 58 -1.13 3.87 9.45
N ASN A 59 -2.27 3.51 10.05
CA ASN A 59 -2.40 3.29 11.49
C ASN A 59 -2.49 1.81 11.85
N ARG A 60 -2.05 1.49 13.07
CA ARG A 60 -1.94 0.11 13.53
C ARG A 60 -3.29 -0.57 13.75
N ASP A 61 -4.28 0.15 14.25
CA ASP A 61 -5.54 -0.46 14.67
C ASP A 61 -6.38 -0.87 13.45
N ASP A 62 -6.50 0.01 12.45
CA ASP A 62 -7.14 -0.29 11.17
C ASP A 62 -6.38 -1.41 10.44
N PHE A 63 -5.04 -1.45 10.55
CA PHE A 63 -4.25 -2.50 9.94
C PHE A 63 -4.63 -3.87 10.50
N LEU A 64 -4.82 -3.97 11.83
CA LEU A 64 -5.22 -5.22 12.48
C LEU A 64 -6.62 -5.66 12.03
N ILE A 65 -7.57 -4.71 11.91
CA ILE A 65 -8.92 -5.00 11.41
C ILE A 65 -8.87 -5.51 9.97
N ASN A 66 -8.13 -4.82 9.10
CA ASN A 66 -8.03 -5.16 7.68
C ASN A 66 -7.29 -6.50 7.47
N ARG A 67 -6.27 -6.79 8.29
CA ARG A 67 -5.59 -8.09 8.32
C ARG A 67 -6.54 -9.21 8.70
N ASP A 68 -7.39 -9.02 9.71
CA ASP A 68 -8.33 -10.05 10.11
C ASP A 68 -9.38 -10.34 9.00
N GLU A 69 -9.77 -9.33 8.22
CA GLU A 69 -10.62 -9.52 7.02
C GLU A 69 -9.88 -10.26 5.89
N LEU A 70 -8.59 -9.96 5.67
CA LEU A 70 -7.77 -10.73 4.74
C LEU A 70 -7.67 -12.21 5.16
N TRP A 71 -7.57 -12.49 6.46
CA TRP A 71 -7.51 -13.86 6.98
C TRP A 71 -8.83 -14.61 6.76
N ARG A 72 -9.96 -13.94 7.02
CA ARG A 72 -11.28 -14.52 6.74
C ARG A 72 -11.47 -14.85 5.26
N SER A 73 -11.17 -13.90 4.36
CA SER A 73 -11.28 -14.14 2.92
C SER A 73 -10.30 -15.22 2.43
N ARG A 74 -9.11 -15.31 3.02
CA ARG A 74 -8.14 -16.39 2.77
C ARG A 74 -8.70 -17.76 3.18
N GLU A 75 -9.37 -17.87 4.32
CA GLU A 75 -10.02 -19.11 4.77
C GLU A 75 -11.17 -19.52 3.85
N GLU A 76 -12.02 -18.57 3.46
CA GLU A 76 -13.12 -18.78 2.50
C GLU A 76 -12.60 -19.31 1.15
N LEU A 77 -11.55 -18.69 0.60
CA LEU A 77 -10.90 -19.16 -0.63
C LEU A 77 -10.27 -20.55 -0.47
N SER A 78 -9.66 -20.83 0.68
CA SER A 78 -9.08 -22.15 0.97
C SER A 78 -10.15 -23.26 0.97
N TYR A 79 -11.33 -22.97 1.52
CA TYR A 79 -12.47 -23.89 1.48
C TYR A 79 -12.93 -24.15 0.05
N ILE A 80 -13.10 -23.09 -0.77
CA ILE A 80 -13.55 -23.23 -2.16
C ILE A 80 -12.55 -24.05 -2.98
N VAL A 81 -11.24 -23.81 -2.81
CA VAL A 81 -10.18 -24.62 -3.43
C VAL A 81 -10.37 -26.09 -3.11
N LYS A 82 -10.56 -26.43 -1.83
CA LYS A 82 -10.75 -27.82 -1.41
C LYS A 82 -11.96 -28.47 -2.09
N VAL A 83 -13.08 -27.75 -2.20
CA VAL A 83 -14.29 -28.27 -2.85
C VAL A 83 -14.09 -28.47 -4.36
N LEU A 84 -13.38 -27.57 -5.04
CA LEU A 84 -13.08 -27.73 -6.47
C LEU A 84 -12.24 -28.97 -6.75
N GLU A 85 -11.30 -29.29 -5.86
CA GLU A 85 -10.42 -30.46 -6.00
C GLU A 85 -11.11 -31.78 -5.68
N ASP A 86 -11.98 -31.79 -4.68
CA ASP A 86 -12.71 -33.00 -4.29
C ASP A 86 -13.75 -33.41 -5.35
N ASN A 87 -14.05 -32.52 -6.31
CA ASN A 87 -15.05 -32.72 -7.36
C ASN A 87 -14.45 -33.15 -8.71
N ALA A 88 -13.58 -34.17 -8.65
CA ALA A 88 -12.86 -34.71 -9.82
C ALA A 88 -13.76 -35.32 -10.91
N SER A 89 -15.04 -35.58 -10.61
CA SER A 89 -16.03 -36.10 -11.56
C SER A 89 -16.69 -34.99 -12.39
N SER A 90 -16.38 -33.72 -12.14
CA SER A 90 -16.87 -32.59 -12.93
C SER A 90 -16.34 -32.65 -14.38
N PRO A 91 -17.16 -32.34 -15.39
CA PRO A 91 -16.70 -32.20 -16.78
C PRO A 91 -15.71 -31.04 -16.99
N TYR A 92 -15.53 -30.18 -15.98
CA TYR A 92 -14.57 -29.05 -15.98
C TYR A 92 -13.48 -29.25 -14.92
N ALA A 93 -13.21 -30.50 -14.51
CA ALA A 93 -12.23 -30.80 -13.46
C ALA A 93 -10.83 -30.27 -13.77
N THR A 94 -10.40 -30.30 -15.04
CA THR A 94 -9.09 -29.76 -15.45
C THR A 94 -9.03 -28.25 -15.23
N GLU A 95 -10.01 -27.49 -15.73
CA GLU A 95 -10.04 -26.03 -15.54
C GLU A 95 -10.23 -25.65 -14.06
N ALA A 96 -11.05 -26.40 -13.32
CA ALA A 96 -11.22 -26.20 -11.89
C ALA A 96 -9.91 -26.42 -11.11
N PHE A 97 -9.10 -27.40 -11.51
CA PHE A 97 -7.78 -27.66 -10.94
C PHE A 97 -6.77 -26.55 -11.27
N GLU A 98 -6.78 -26.03 -12.50
CA GLU A 98 -5.95 -24.87 -12.88
C GLU A 98 -6.30 -23.63 -12.05
N ILE A 99 -7.60 -23.35 -11.89
CA ILE A 99 -8.12 -22.26 -11.05
C ILE A 99 -7.68 -22.47 -9.59
N ALA A 100 -7.84 -23.69 -9.06
CA ALA A 100 -7.43 -24.03 -7.69
C ALA A 100 -5.92 -23.78 -7.46
N ASN A 101 -5.08 -24.10 -8.43
CA ASN A 101 -3.64 -23.84 -8.34
C ASN A 101 -3.32 -22.33 -8.35
N GLN A 102 -3.98 -21.55 -9.21
CA GLN A 102 -3.82 -20.09 -9.19
C GLN A 102 -4.25 -19.46 -7.86
N VAL A 103 -5.35 -19.94 -7.27
CA VAL A 103 -5.79 -19.49 -5.94
C VAL A 103 -4.75 -19.87 -4.89
N ARG A 104 -4.19 -21.08 -4.90
CA ARG A 104 -3.13 -21.47 -3.94
C ARG A 104 -1.91 -20.57 -4.01
N GLU A 105 -1.45 -20.24 -5.21
CA GLU A 105 -0.30 -19.35 -5.38
C GLU A 105 -0.57 -17.97 -4.74
N LEU A 106 -1.78 -17.44 -4.88
CA LEU A 106 -2.20 -16.22 -4.18
C LEU A 106 -2.20 -16.40 -2.66
N LEU A 107 -2.78 -17.48 -2.16
CA LEU A 107 -2.90 -17.74 -0.70
C LEU A 107 -1.53 -17.97 -0.04
N LEU A 108 -0.57 -18.55 -0.76
CA LEU A 108 0.80 -18.76 -0.28
C LEU A 108 1.55 -17.43 -0.10
N LYS A 109 1.35 -16.48 -1.02
CA LYS A 109 1.99 -15.17 -0.98
C LYS A 109 1.30 -14.17 -0.06
N CYS A 110 0.09 -14.48 0.39
CA CYS A 110 -0.74 -13.62 1.24
C CYS A 110 -0.11 -13.34 2.60
N GLU A 111 0.59 -14.31 3.19
CA GLU A 111 1.23 -14.13 4.49
C GLU A 111 2.41 -13.15 4.39
N ASP A 112 3.27 -13.32 3.38
CA ASP A 112 4.37 -12.41 3.08
C ASP A 112 3.86 -10.98 2.80
N TYR A 113 2.75 -10.86 2.06
CA TYR A 113 2.09 -9.58 1.81
C TYR A 113 1.74 -8.84 3.10
N ALA A 114 1.04 -9.52 4.01
CA ALA A 114 0.58 -8.94 5.26
C ALA A 114 1.75 -8.62 6.20
N ASN A 115 2.79 -9.45 6.22
CA ASN A 115 3.99 -9.20 7.01
C ASN A 115 4.72 -7.94 6.51
N ASN A 116 4.88 -7.78 5.19
CA ASN A 116 5.47 -6.56 4.62
C ASN A 116 4.64 -5.32 4.95
N GLN A 117 3.31 -5.39 4.83
CA GLN A 117 2.43 -4.28 5.20
C GLN A 117 2.51 -3.94 6.70
N ASN A 118 2.60 -4.94 7.58
CA ASN A 118 2.80 -4.72 9.01
C ASN A 118 4.12 -3.99 9.28
N GLU A 119 5.20 -4.37 8.59
CA GLU A 119 6.49 -3.68 8.71
C GLU A 119 6.40 -2.24 8.21
N ILE A 120 5.74 -1.99 7.07
CA ILE A 120 5.53 -0.64 6.53
C ILE A 120 4.79 0.25 7.54
N VAL A 121 3.69 -0.24 8.11
CA VAL A 121 2.91 0.48 9.13
C VAL A 121 3.76 0.73 10.39
N ALA A 122 4.55 -0.26 10.81
CA ALA A 122 5.44 -0.10 11.97
C ALA A 122 6.51 0.98 11.72
N LYS A 123 7.16 0.96 10.54
CA LYS A 123 8.15 1.97 10.16
C LYS A 123 7.53 3.36 10.10
N TYR A 124 6.37 3.50 9.46
CA TYR A 124 5.63 4.77 9.43
C TYR A 124 5.36 5.33 10.82
N ASN A 125 4.82 4.50 11.72
CA ASN A 125 4.50 4.93 13.08
C ASN A 125 5.74 5.30 13.90
N ASN A 126 6.92 4.75 13.58
CA ASN A 126 8.17 5.11 14.24
C ASN A 126 8.75 6.44 13.71
N TYR A 127 8.47 6.84 12.46
CA TYR A 127 9.04 8.07 11.90
C TYR A 127 8.09 9.28 11.85
N LYS A 128 6.77 9.07 11.86
CA LYS A 128 5.75 10.11 11.56
C LYS A 128 5.84 11.39 12.38
N ASP A 129 6.35 11.31 13.61
CA ASP A 129 6.47 12.47 14.52
C ASP A 129 7.80 13.23 14.33
N GLY A 130 8.75 12.66 13.58
CA GLY A 130 10.06 13.24 13.29
C GLY A 130 10.02 14.68 12.74
N PRO A 131 9.16 15.01 11.75
CA PRO A 131 9.02 16.37 11.24
C PRO A 131 8.64 17.38 12.34
N ALA A 132 7.70 17.03 13.22
CA ALA A 132 7.25 17.89 14.30
C ALA A 132 8.35 18.11 15.34
N VAL A 133 9.10 17.05 15.68
CA VAL A 133 10.27 17.14 16.58
C VAL A 133 11.31 18.09 16.00
N MET A 134 11.67 17.96 14.73
CA MET A 134 12.68 18.82 14.09
C MET A 134 12.19 20.27 13.93
N SER A 135 10.91 20.47 13.60
CA SER A 135 10.31 21.81 13.57
C SER A 135 10.40 22.50 14.94
N GLY A 136 10.18 21.76 16.03
CA GLY A 136 10.38 22.26 17.40
C GLY A 136 11.83 22.67 17.68
N VAL A 137 12.81 21.87 17.22
CA VAL A 137 14.24 22.19 17.35
C VAL A 137 14.59 23.50 16.64
N PHE A 138 14.19 23.65 15.38
CA PHE A 138 14.48 24.87 14.61
C PHE A 138 13.74 26.09 15.16
N LYS A 139 12.53 25.90 15.71
CA LYS A 139 11.83 26.97 16.42
C LYS A 139 12.65 27.48 17.62
N ASN A 140 13.20 26.59 18.45
CA ASN A 140 14.03 26.98 19.59
C ASN A 140 15.28 27.74 19.14
N ILE A 141 15.93 27.30 18.05
CA ILE A 141 17.06 28.02 17.46
C ILE A 141 16.64 29.43 17.03
N ARG A 142 15.55 29.57 16.28
CA ARG A 142 15.04 30.89 15.84
C ARG A 142 14.68 31.81 16.99
N GLU A 143 14.09 31.27 18.06
CA GLU A 143 13.78 32.05 19.26
C GLU A 143 15.06 32.57 19.93
N THR A 144 16.11 31.74 19.98
CA THR A 144 17.43 32.13 20.50
C THR A 144 18.07 33.19 19.62
N GLU A 145 18.06 32.99 18.30
CA GLU A 145 18.50 33.99 17.31
C GLU A 145 17.79 35.33 17.50
N HIS A 146 16.45 35.32 17.65
CA HIS A 146 15.68 36.53 17.89
C HIS A 146 16.04 37.26 19.20
N LEU A 147 16.48 36.53 20.23
CA LEU A 147 16.99 37.15 21.46
C LEU A 147 18.37 37.77 21.24
N VAL A 148 19.26 37.06 20.53
CA VAL A 148 20.60 37.52 20.19
C VAL A 148 20.55 38.77 19.31
N SER A 149 19.62 38.84 18.34
CA SER A 149 19.45 39.98 17.45
C SER A 149 19.02 41.29 18.13
N LYS A 150 18.65 41.25 19.42
CA LYS A 150 18.31 42.45 20.20
C LYS A 150 19.53 43.13 20.82
N LYS A 151 20.71 42.49 20.75
CA LYS A 151 21.98 43.08 21.16
C LYS A 151 22.42 44.12 20.12
N ASN A 152 23.18 45.12 20.56
CA ASN A 152 23.82 46.06 19.65
C ASN A 152 25.09 45.41 19.09
N PHE A 153 25.12 45.15 17.78
CA PHE A 153 26.26 44.56 17.10
C PHE A 153 27.21 45.63 16.54
N SER A 154 28.49 45.31 16.50
CA SER A 154 29.42 45.95 15.56
C SER A 154 29.07 45.55 14.12
N PRO A 155 29.52 46.31 13.10
CA PRO A 155 29.33 45.93 11.71
C PRO A 155 29.86 44.53 11.38
N GLU A 156 30.98 44.12 11.98
CA GLU A 156 31.57 42.79 11.79
C GLU A 156 30.75 41.69 12.45
N GLU A 157 30.19 41.95 13.64
CA GLU A 157 29.30 41.01 14.35
C GLU A 157 27.99 40.82 13.60
N GLU A 158 27.44 41.89 13.01
CA GLU A 158 26.23 41.83 12.20
C GLU A 158 26.42 40.92 10.97
N VAL A 159 27.55 41.05 10.28
CA VAL A 159 27.89 40.17 9.14
C VAL A 159 27.96 38.70 9.57
N ARG A 160 28.62 38.41 10.70
CA ARG A 160 28.73 37.03 11.22
C ARG A 160 27.37 36.46 11.61
N TYR A 161 26.54 37.26 12.29
CA TYR A 161 25.19 36.87 12.66
C TYR A 161 24.31 36.57 11.44
N VAL A 162 24.39 37.38 10.37
CA VAL A 162 23.68 37.13 9.11
C VAL A 162 24.15 35.83 8.44
N GLN A 163 25.44 35.53 8.46
CA GLN A 163 25.97 34.27 7.92
C GLN A 163 25.44 33.06 8.70
N ILE A 164 25.47 33.10 10.03
CA ILE A 164 24.97 32.03 10.90
C ILE A 164 23.48 31.77 10.65
N THR A 165 22.67 32.83 10.64
CA THR A 165 21.21 32.71 10.43
C THR A 165 20.87 32.27 8.99
N SER A 166 21.69 32.62 8.00
CA SER A 166 21.53 32.13 6.63
C SER A 166 21.84 30.63 6.54
N ALA A 167 22.94 30.17 7.16
CA ALA A 167 23.33 28.77 7.19
C ALA A 167 22.30 27.89 7.91
N ARG A 168 21.76 28.37 9.04
CA ARG A 168 20.64 27.72 9.75
C ARG A 168 19.42 27.54 8.85
N GLY A 169 19.12 28.53 8.00
CA GLY A 169 17.99 28.49 7.07
C GLY A 169 18.17 27.43 6.00
N ALA A 170 19.36 27.38 5.41
CA ALA A 170 19.71 26.32 4.45
C ALA A 170 19.63 24.92 5.10
N TYR A 171 20.08 24.79 6.35
CA TYR A 171 20.00 23.54 7.09
C TYR A 171 18.56 23.12 7.41
N GLU A 172 17.73 24.06 7.87
CA GLU A 172 16.31 23.83 8.09
C GLU A 172 15.60 23.35 6.83
N THR A 173 15.79 24.06 5.70
CA THR A 173 15.22 23.66 4.41
C THR A 173 15.69 22.27 3.98
N ALA A 174 16.97 21.93 4.19
CA ALA A 174 17.46 20.59 3.87
C ALA A 174 16.78 19.48 4.70
N ILE A 175 16.46 19.76 5.97
CA ILE A 175 15.70 18.83 6.82
C ILE A 175 14.22 18.74 6.38
N GLU A 176 13.61 19.85 5.98
CA GLU A 176 12.24 19.85 5.43
C GLU A 176 12.18 19.00 4.15
N ASP A 177 13.14 19.19 3.24
CA ASP A 177 13.30 18.37 2.02
C ASP A 177 13.45 16.87 2.36
N LEU A 178 14.18 16.56 3.44
CA LEU A 178 14.42 15.17 3.85
C LEU A 178 13.08 14.49 4.17
N PHE A 179 12.24 15.14 4.97
CA PHE A 179 10.93 14.61 5.34
C PHE A 179 9.88 14.72 4.23
N ALA A 180 10.13 15.53 3.20
CA ALA A 180 9.30 15.61 2.00
C ALA A 180 9.63 14.54 0.95
N SER A 181 10.76 13.82 1.12
CA SER A 181 11.23 12.82 0.16
C SER A 181 10.20 11.69 -0.04
N ARG A 182 9.97 11.31 -1.30
CA ARG A 182 8.97 10.31 -1.70
C ARG A 182 9.57 8.97 -2.13
N SER A 183 10.90 8.89 -2.24
CA SER A 183 11.62 7.68 -2.62
C SER A 183 12.94 7.55 -1.86
N SER A 184 13.44 6.32 -1.75
CA SER A 184 14.72 6.04 -1.10
C SER A 184 15.90 6.70 -1.84
N SER A 185 15.80 6.80 -3.17
CA SER A 185 16.78 7.47 -4.02
C SER A 185 16.83 8.98 -3.76
N GLU A 186 15.66 9.65 -3.76
CA GLU A 186 15.55 11.08 -3.45
C GLU A 186 16.10 11.38 -2.06
N MET A 187 15.71 10.56 -1.06
CA MET A 187 16.18 10.72 0.31
C MET A 187 17.71 10.64 0.39
N THR A 188 18.35 9.75 -0.39
CA THR A 188 19.81 9.62 -0.41
C THR A 188 20.48 10.91 -0.90
N GLU A 189 19.95 11.54 -1.96
CA GLU A 189 20.47 12.82 -2.47
C GLU A 189 20.28 13.95 -1.45
N VAL A 190 19.17 13.94 -0.72
CA VAL A 190 18.88 14.96 0.29
C VAL A 190 19.75 14.79 1.53
N VAL A 191 20.05 13.56 1.97
CA VAL A 191 20.93 13.29 3.11
C VAL A 191 22.30 13.95 2.93
N ASP A 192 22.87 13.90 1.72
CA ASP A 192 24.14 14.58 1.43
C ASP A 192 24.04 16.11 1.59
N ARG A 193 22.92 16.71 1.20
CA ARG A 193 22.67 18.16 1.41
C ARG A 193 22.49 18.48 2.89
N VAL A 194 21.77 17.63 3.62
CA VAL A 194 21.57 17.75 5.07
C VAL A 194 22.92 17.71 5.79
N GLN A 195 23.79 16.76 5.43
CA GLN A 195 25.11 16.66 6.04
C GLN A 195 25.96 17.92 5.78
N LYS A 196 26.02 18.38 4.53
CA LYS A 196 26.79 19.59 4.17
C LYS A 196 26.30 20.84 4.88
N THR A 197 24.99 21.03 4.95
CA THR A 197 24.39 22.20 5.61
C THR A 197 24.51 22.14 7.12
N HIS A 198 24.41 20.94 7.72
CA HIS A 198 24.70 20.71 9.14
C HIS A 198 26.15 21.03 9.49
N ASP A 199 27.11 20.54 8.71
CA ASP A 199 28.54 20.77 8.94
C ASP A 199 28.91 22.25 8.81
N GLU A 200 28.37 22.95 7.81
CA GLU A 200 28.60 24.39 7.64
C GLU A 200 28.01 25.20 8.80
N TYR A 201 26.78 24.87 9.22
CA TYR A 201 26.17 25.54 10.36
C TYR A 201 26.94 25.28 11.66
N MET A 202 27.36 24.03 11.88
CA MET A 202 28.22 23.64 13.01
C MET A 202 29.53 24.44 13.03
N ARG A 203 30.20 24.54 11.88
CA ARG A 203 31.44 25.30 11.73
C ARG A 203 31.24 26.76 12.10
N LEU A 204 30.24 27.42 11.52
CA LEU A 204 29.94 28.83 11.80
C LEU A 204 29.59 29.08 13.28
N ILE A 205 28.86 28.16 13.92
CA ILE A 205 28.55 28.26 15.34
C ILE A 205 29.82 28.11 16.20
N ASN A 206 30.70 27.16 15.86
CA ASN A 206 31.95 26.96 16.61
C ASN A 206 32.93 28.12 16.44
N ASP A 207 33.05 28.67 15.24
CA ASP A 207 33.94 29.80 14.92
C ASP A 207 33.51 31.10 15.63
N ASN A 208 32.28 31.19 16.14
CA ASN A 208 31.69 32.40 16.74
C ASN A 208 31.11 32.16 18.14
N VAL A 209 31.61 31.15 18.86
CA VAL A 209 31.10 30.78 20.18
C VAL A 209 31.34 31.86 21.23
N GLU A 210 32.42 32.63 21.11
CA GLU A 210 32.75 33.69 22.06
C GLU A 210 31.82 34.90 21.88
N GLU A 211 31.49 35.26 20.64
CA GLU A 211 30.57 36.34 20.31
C GLU A 211 29.10 35.97 20.55
N PHE A 212 28.71 34.74 20.25
CA PHE A 212 27.31 34.27 20.34
C PHE A 212 27.15 32.96 21.13
N PRO A 213 27.51 32.94 22.43
CA PRO A 213 27.48 31.72 23.24
C PRO A 213 26.08 31.11 23.37
N GLU A 214 25.02 31.92 23.34
CA GLU A 214 23.65 31.42 23.41
C GLU A 214 23.27 30.56 22.19
N LEU A 215 23.80 30.90 21.01
CA LEU A 215 23.56 30.13 19.79
C LEU A 215 24.25 28.77 19.84
N LYS A 216 25.42 28.67 20.49
CA LYS A 216 26.11 27.39 20.68
C LYS A 216 25.30 26.43 21.53
N GLN A 217 24.69 26.91 22.62
CA GLN A 217 23.86 26.07 23.48
C GLN A 217 22.65 25.54 22.70
N ALA A 218 21.91 26.41 22.02
CA ALA A 218 20.75 26.00 21.22
C ALA A 218 21.14 25.02 20.10
N PHE A 219 22.30 25.25 19.46
CA PHE A 219 22.84 24.34 18.45
C PHE A 219 23.22 22.98 19.03
N ASP A 220 23.83 22.90 20.22
CA ASP A 220 24.23 21.62 20.83
C ASP A 220 23.02 20.75 21.16
N GLU A 221 21.95 21.37 21.67
CA GLU A 221 20.67 20.71 21.91
C GLU A 221 20.10 20.16 20.59
N ALA A 222 20.11 20.98 19.53
CA ALA A 222 19.67 20.57 18.20
C ALA A 222 20.52 19.43 17.61
N ASN A 223 21.84 19.50 17.75
CA ASN A 223 22.80 18.52 17.26
C ASN A 223 22.63 17.16 17.95
N LEU A 224 22.26 17.14 19.23
CA LEU A 224 21.93 15.90 19.93
C LEU A 224 20.69 15.23 19.32
N VAL A 225 19.65 16.01 19.01
CA VAL A 225 18.43 15.51 18.37
C VAL A 225 18.72 14.99 16.96
N PHE A 226 19.51 15.74 16.19
CA PHE A 226 19.96 15.34 14.85
C PHE A 226 20.72 14.00 14.86
N LYS A 227 21.67 13.81 15.78
CA LYS A 227 22.38 12.54 15.93
C LYS A 227 21.44 11.38 16.25
N LYS A 228 20.44 11.61 17.11
CA LYS A 228 19.43 10.59 17.44
C LYS A 228 18.51 10.28 16.26
N MET A 229 18.23 11.26 15.39
CA MET A 229 17.41 11.08 14.19
C MET A 229 18.03 10.11 13.19
N PHE A 230 19.35 10.14 13.03
CA PHE A 230 20.08 9.25 12.11
C PHE A 230 20.70 8.02 12.77
N ALA A 231 20.54 7.87 14.08
CA ALA A 231 20.92 6.64 14.77
C ALA A 231 20.04 5.46 14.31
N ASN A 232 20.48 4.23 14.63
CA ASN A 232 19.66 3.05 14.41
C ASN A 232 18.30 3.20 15.13
N LYS A 233 17.20 2.98 14.40
CA LYS A 233 15.81 3.22 14.83
C LYS A 233 15.44 4.68 15.11
N GLY A 234 16.27 5.63 14.67
CA GLY A 234 15.92 7.05 14.66
C GLY A 234 14.96 7.39 13.52
N TYR A 235 14.26 8.53 13.64
CA TYR A 235 13.23 8.96 12.66
C TYR A 235 13.73 8.92 11.21
N GLY A 236 14.96 9.38 10.93
CA GLY A 236 15.54 9.35 9.59
C GLY A 236 15.82 7.94 9.09
N SER A 237 16.34 7.06 9.96
CA SER A 237 16.58 5.66 9.58
C SER A 237 15.28 4.88 9.32
N GLU A 238 14.25 5.13 10.14
CA GLU A 238 12.95 4.48 10.01
C GLU A 238 12.18 4.99 8.77
N MET A 239 12.31 6.28 8.43
CA MET A 239 11.79 6.84 7.19
C MET A 239 12.47 6.22 5.96
N TYR A 240 13.79 6.08 5.96
CA TYR A 240 14.51 5.45 4.85
C TYR A 240 14.05 4.00 4.65
N SER A 241 13.97 3.22 5.73
CA SER A 241 13.44 1.85 5.68
C SER A 241 11.99 1.80 5.20
N TYR A 242 11.14 2.74 5.64
CA TYR A 242 9.76 2.84 5.17
C TYR A 242 9.69 3.04 3.65
N LEU A 243 10.48 3.97 3.10
CA LEU A 243 10.49 4.25 1.66
C LEU A 243 10.95 3.03 0.85
N GLN A 244 12.00 2.33 1.31
CA GLN A 244 12.45 1.09 0.67
C GLN A 244 11.38 0.00 0.68
N LEU A 245 10.70 -0.19 1.82
CA LEU A 245 9.63 -1.19 1.92
C LEU A 245 8.43 -0.83 1.04
N LYS A 246 8.07 0.47 0.93
CA LYS A 246 7.01 0.92 0.03
C LYS A 246 7.34 0.64 -1.44
N GLU A 247 8.57 0.91 -1.88
CA GLU A 247 9.02 0.60 -3.25
C GLU A 247 8.92 -0.91 -3.56
N VAL A 248 9.29 -1.77 -2.60
CA VAL A 248 9.12 -3.23 -2.73
C VAL A 248 7.64 -3.61 -2.78
N GLN A 249 6.81 -2.98 -1.94
CA GLN A 249 5.38 -3.25 -1.84
C GLN A 249 4.62 -2.90 -3.12
N ASP A 250 4.97 -1.81 -3.80
CA ASP A 250 4.36 -1.45 -5.09
C ASP A 250 4.54 -2.57 -6.14
N GLY A 251 5.70 -3.24 -6.13
CA GLY A 251 5.98 -4.40 -6.97
C GLY A 251 5.12 -5.62 -6.59
N ILE A 252 4.92 -5.84 -5.30
CA ILE A 252 4.06 -6.91 -4.77
C ILE A 252 2.59 -6.65 -5.14
N ASP A 253 2.10 -5.41 -4.96
CA ASP A 253 0.73 -5.02 -5.30
C ASP A 253 0.45 -5.23 -6.79
N SER A 254 1.40 -4.86 -7.66
CA SER A 254 1.31 -5.10 -9.11
C SER A 254 1.20 -6.58 -9.47
N TYR A 255 1.97 -7.45 -8.79
CA TYR A 255 1.86 -8.90 -8.94
C TYR A 255 0.47 -9.40 -8.56
N PHE A 256 -0.02 -9.02 -7.37
CA PHE A 256 -1.33 -9.46 -6.88
C PHE A 256 -2.48 -9.00 -7.77
N HIS A 257 -2.48 -7.73 -8.19
CA HIS A 257 -3.50 -7.21 -9.09
C HIS A 257 -3.53 -7.97 -10.44
N THR A 258 -2.35 -8.28 -10.98
CA THR A 258 -2.23 -9.08 -12.20
C THR A 258 -2.76 -10.51 -12.01
N ALA A 259 -2.36 -11.17 -10.93
CA ALA A 259 -2.78 -12.53 -10.61
C ALA A 259 -4.29 -12.64 -10.36
N VAL A 260 -4.88 -11.70 -9.61
CA VAL A 260 -6.34 -11.61 -9.40
C VAL A 260 -7.07 -11.42 -10.72
N ARG A 261 -6.62 -10.50 -11.57
CA ARG A 261 -7.24 -10.25 -12.89
C ARG A 261 -7.21 -11.50 -13.76
N ASP A 262 -6.09 -12.21 -13.80
CA ASP A 262 -5.93 -13.38 -14.66
C ASP A 262 -6.72 -14.58 -14.12
N LEU A 263 -6.82 -14.73 -12.80
CA LEU A 263 -7.72 -15.67 -12.13
C LEU A 263 -9.20 -15.39 -12.45
N VAL A 264 -9.64 -14.13 -12.37
CA VAL A 264 -11.02 -13.75 -12.73
C VAL A 264 -11.32 -14.10 -14.19
N LYS A 265 -10.39 -13.87 -15.12
CA LYS A 265 -10.56 -14.28 -16.53
C LYS A 265 -10.68 -15.80 -16.68
N ALA A 266 -9.94 -16.58 -15.89
CA ALA A 266 -10.04 -18.03 -15.90
C ALA A 266 -11.42 -18.49 -15.41
N ILE A 267 -11.91 -17.89 -14.31
CA ILE A 267 -13.25 -18.15 -13.76
C ILE A 267 -14.33 -17.81 -14.80
N ASP A 268 -14.26 -16.63 -15.43
CA ASP A 268 -15.23 -16.18 -16.43
C ASP A 268 -15.34 -17.15 -17.62
N LYS A 269 -14.21 -17.70 -18.08
CA LYS A 269 -14.21 -18.70 -19.15
C LYS A 269 -14.97 -19.96 -18.76
N VAL A 270 -14.82 -20.43 -17.52
CA VAL A 270 -15.52 -21.62 -17.04
C VAL A 270 -16.99 -21.33 -16.77
N GLU A 271 -17.32 -20.15 -16.22
CA GLU A 271 -18.71 -19.71 -16.06
C GLU A 271 -19.47 -19.68 -17.39
N ILE A 272 -18.85 -19.20 -18.47
CA ILE A 272 -19.47 -19.19 -19.81
C ILE A 272 -19.79 -20.62 -20.25
N LYS A 273 -18.85 -21.56 -20.06
CA LYS A 273 -19.06 -22.98 -20.40
C LYS A 273 -20.17 -23.60 -19.55
N ILE A 274 -20.21 -23.30 -18.26
CA ILE A 274 -21.25 -23.77 -17.33
C ILE A 274 -22.62 -23.22 -17.75
N LYS A 275 -22.74 -21.92 -18.02
CA LYS A 275 -24.00 -21.29 -18.48
C LYS A 275 -24.50 -21.92 -19.77
N ALA A 276 -23.63 -22.06 -20.78
CA ALA A 276 -23.97 -22.72 -22.04
C ALA A 276 -24.42 -24.18 -21.84
N ARG A 277 -23.92 -24.86 -20.80
CA ARG A 277 -24.34 -26.22 -20.47
C ARG A 277 -25.66 -26.21 -19.72
N LEU A 278 -25.90 -25.30 -18.77
CA LEU A 278 -27.12 -25.28 -17.95
C LEU A 278 -28.37 -24.87 -18.74
N GLY A 279 -28.22 -24.10 -19.83
CA GLY A 279 -29.33 -23.50 -20.57
C GLY A 279 -29.62 -22.11 -20.07
#